data_AF-A0A917SZS3-F1
#
_entry.id   AF-A0A917SZS3-F1
#
_cell.length_a   1.000
_cell.length_b   1.000
_cell.length_c   1.000
_cell.angle_alpha   90.00
_cell.angle_beta   90.00
_cell.angle_gamma   90.00
#
_symmetry.space_group_name_H-M   'P 1'
#
loop_
_entity.id
_entity.type
_entity.pdbx_description
1 polymer ?
#
loop_
_entity_poly.entity_id
_entity_poly.type
_entity_poly.pdbx_seq_one_letter_code
_entity_poly.pdbx_strand_id
1 'polypeptide(L)'
;MTVRDETHLSADTTLEPATAPPPPGRRRGVLPGVLAGARNIWRQLTSMRVALILLFLLALASLPGALLPQWTQNQAKTAQWVLDHPFWGPLLDRLGFFGVFGSPWYAAIYLLLFTSLVGCLLPRTWEFVGQWRQPPVATPRNLGRLPHHAELSVDGTVDEVTDRVLHGLRGWRTARRVEVPPAGGPAAAAPATSVPVAGPATPVSVVTVSAEKGYLREIGNLVFHLSLLGLLVAVAVGKLFGYEGSIIVNAGGADSGAVTGFCSSSPASYDSFRPGLAVDGTDLSPFCVQVDGFTAQYSDTGQATAFLASIRYQTGQDVASGRWQSTSLAVNDPLGIDGQRLYLLGHGYSPTFSVRFPDGQVQRRTQPFQPQDSMFTSQGAVKFTDPPGYPADRITEHQLAITGIFAPTAVVHGGIMTSSYPAATDPGVAIDVYQGDLGMEDGASQSVFAIDQDQVSSGKLVRKARTNLAPHESTTLPDGTTVTFDGYVEWVSLQTSYDPAQGWALVFAVLLLVGLMVSLLIKRRRVWYRLRGDGLGHVSVQVGGLARTDQAGYGGEFERLAALAAPDTGPAPGGRRGGARAGGPGRGRGR
;
A
#
# COMPACT_ATOMS: atom_id res chain seq x y z
N MET A 1 69.25 -51.99 64.04
CA MET A 1 69.98 -51.01 63.21
C MET A 1 69.21 -49.70 63.32
N THR A 2 69.41 -49.02 64.44
CA THR A 2 70.02 -47.67 64.52
C THR A 2 69.15 -46.57 63.91
N VAL A 3 68.41 -45.82 64.75
CA VAL A 3 68.68 -44.40 65.16
C VAL A 3 68.12 -43.42 64.12
N ARG A 4 67.24 -42.41 64.34
CA ARG A 4 66.81 -41.49 65.41
C ARG A 4 65.36 -41.06 65.05
N ASP A 5 64.34 -40.88 65.88
CA ASP A 5 64.13 -40.34 67.24
C ASP A 5 63.76 -38.84 67.28
N GLU A 6 62.66 -38.60 68.02
CA GLU A 6 62.17 -37.35 68.64
C GLU A 6 61.58 -36.21 67.77
N THR A 7 60.57 -35.43 68.15
CA THR A 7 59.52 -35.38 69.21
C THR A 7 58.56 -34.22 68.84
N HIS A 8 57.35 -34.18 69.43
CA HIS A 8 56.51 -33.03 69.84
C HIS A 8 55.01 -33.39 69.69
N LEU A 9 54.38 -33.95 70.73
CA LEU A 9 53.71 -33.29 71.87
C LEU A 9 52.32 -32.67 71.52
N SER A 10 51.30 -33.49 71.75
CA SER A 10 50.01 -33.29 72.43
C SER A 10 49.17 -32.00 72.33
N ALA A 11 47.86 -32.26 72.22
CA ALA A 11 46.70 -31.60 72.85
C ALA A 11 45.83 -30.63 72.01
N ASP A 12 44.76 -31.21 71.46
CA ASP A 12 43.34 -30.95 71.76
C ASP A 12 42.69 -29.58 71.46
N THR A 13 41.43 -29.66 71.02
CA THR A 13 40.41 -28.60 70.80
C THR A 13 40.38 -27.94 69.41
N THR A 14 39.77 -28.62 68.42
CA THR A 14 39.20 -27.95 67.24
C THR A 14 37.77 -27.50 67.52
N LEU A 15 37.57 -26.19 67.66
CA LEU A 15 36.26 -25.53 67.60
C LEU A 15 35.70 -25.61 66.17
N GLU A 16 34.52 -26.20 66.01
CA GLU A 16 33.72 -26.15 64.77
C GLU A 16 33.28 -24.69 64.49
N PRO A 17 33.47 -24.16 63.27
CA PRO A 17 32.89 -22.88 62.90
C PRO A 17 31.40 -23.05 62.56
N ALA A 18 30.55 -22.31 63.28
CA ALA A 18 29.11 -22.25 63.09
C ALA A 18 28.72 -21.86 61.64
N THR A 19 27.89 -22.68 61.01
CA THR A 19 27.24 -22.40 59.73
C THR A 19 26.40 -21.12 59.78
N ALA A 20 26.70 -20.17 58.90
CA ALA A 20 25.92 -18.95 58.72
C ALA A 20 24.49 -19.27 58.20
N PRO A 21 23.45 -18.55 58.66
CA PRO A 21 22.09 -18.75 58.18
C PRO A 21 21.94 -18.32 56.71
N PRO A 22 21.11 -19.00 55.91
CA PRO A 22 20.90 -18.65 54.51
C PRO A 22 20.26 -17.26 54.37
N PRO A 23 20.61 -16.50 53.31
CA PRO A 23 20.05 -15.16 53.12
C PRO A 23 18.53 -15.23 52.90
N PRO A 24 17.76 -14.21 53.35
CA PRO A 24 16.31 -14.22 53.23
C PRO A 24 15.90 -14.23 51.75
N GLY A 25 15.06 -15.21 51.41
CA GLY A 25 14.50 -15.37 50.07
C GLY A 25 13.72 -14.12 49.66
N ARG A 26 14.22 -13.40 48.64
CA ARG A 26 13.48 -12.32 47.99
C ARG A 26 12.20 -12.91 47.37
N ARG A 27 11.07 -12.73 48.04
CA ARG A 27 9.74 -12.95 47.45
C ARG A 27 9.60 -12.04 46.24
N ARG A 28 9.72 -12.60 45.03
CA ARG A 28 9.39 -11.90 43.78
C ARG A 28 7.88 -11.67 43.79
N GLY A 29 7.45 -10.43 44.00
CA GLY A 29 6.04 -10.06 43.88
C GLY A 29 5.48 -10.39 42.49
N VAL A 30 4.19 -10.66 42.40
CA VAL A 30 3.50 -11.02 41.15
C VAL A 30 3.55 -9.87 40.13
N LEU A 31 3.49 -8.60 40.59
CA LEU A 31 3.57 -7.39 39.75
C LEU A 31 4.88 -7.26 38.94
N PRO A 32 6.09 -7.40 39.53
CA PRO A 32 7.33 -7.39 38.75
C PRO A 32 7.48 -8.60 37.81
N GLY A 33 6.80 -9.73 38.08
CA GLY A 33 6.74 -10.88 37.18
C GLY A 33 5.93 -10.63 35.90
N VAL A 34 4.74 -10.02 36.05
CA VAL A 34 3.87 -9.63 34.92
C VAL A 34 4.55 -8.56 34.05
N LEU A 35 5.15 -7.54 34.67
CA LEU A 35 5.90 -6.51 33.94
C LEU A 35 7.14 -7.07 33.23
N ALA A 36 7.82 -8.07 33.82
CA ALA A 36 8.93 -8.76 33.17
C ALA A 36 8.45 -9.59 31.96
N GLY A 37 7.32 -10.27 32.08
CA GLY A 37 6.67 -11.00 30.98
C GLY A 37 6.28 -10.09 29.82
N ALA A 38 5.57 -8.98 30.11
CA ALA A 38 5.18 -7.99 29.11
C ALA A 38 6.39 -7.39 28.38
N ARG A 39 7.47 -7.08 29.12
CA ARG A 39 8.73 -6.57 28.54
C ARG A 39 9.38 -7.60 27.61
N ASN A 40 9.34 -8.89 27.96
CA ASN A 40 9.90 -9.94 27.13
C ASN A 40 9.10 -10.15 25.84
N ILE A 41 7.76 -10.13 25.94
CA ILE A 41 6.86 -10.17 24.77
C ILE A 41 7.14 -8.98 23.86
N TRP A 42 7.24 -7.77 24.41
CA TRP A 42 7.59 -6.57 23.64
C TRP A 42 8.95 -6.72 22.94
N ARG A 43 9.99 -7.22 23.62
CA ARG A 43 11.31 -7.47 23.01
C ARG A 43 11.25 -8.50 21.88
N GLN A 44 10.40 -9.52 21.98
CA GLN A 44 10.22 -10.49 20.90
C GLN A 44 9.49 -9.87 19.71
N LEU A 45 8.37 -9.19 19.97
CA LEU A 45 7.57 -8.51 18.95
C LEU A 45 8.38 -7.46 18.19
N THR A 46 9.26 -6.73 18.85
CA THR A 46 10.11 -5.69 18.23
C THR A 46 11.38 -6.23 17.57
N SER A 47 11.55 -7.55 17.49
CA SER A 47 12.71 -8.16 16.82
C SER A 47 12.54 -8.25 15.30
N MET A 48 13.61 -8.01 14.54
CA MET A 48 13.62 -8.13 13.07
C MET A 48 13.22 -9.53 12.60
N ARG A 49 13.55 -10.58 13.36
CA ARG A 49 13.19 -11.96 13.04
C ARG A 49 11.67 -12.15 13.02
N VAL A 50 10.99 -11.65 14.06
CA VAL A 50 9.53 -11.75 14.16
C VAL A 50 8.87 -10.96 13.04
N ALA A 51 9.37 -9.76 12.72
CA ALA A 51 8.86 -8.98 11.59
C ALA A 51 8.93 -9.77 10.26
N LEU A 52 10.04 -10.45 9.96
CA LEU A 52 10.19 -11.26 8.75
C LEU A 52 9.26 -12.48 8.74
N ILE A 53 9.08 -13.14 9.88
CA ILE A 53 8.13 -14.26 10.03
C ILE A 53 6.70 -13.76 9.79
N LEU A 54 6.31 -12.64 10.41
CA LEU A 54 4.98 -12.07 10.26
C LEU A 54 4.73 -11.61 8.82
N LEU A 55 5.73 -11.07 8.13
CA LEU A 55 5.64 -10.74 6.72
C LEU A 55 5.39 -12.00 5.86
N PHE A 56 6.12 -13.08 6.12
CA PHE A 56 5.90 -14.37 5.44
C PHE A 56 4.51 -14.94 5.74
N LEU A 57 4.08 -14.90 7.00
CA LEU A 57 2.75 -15.34 7.40
C LEU A 57 1.65 -14.51 6.73
N LEU A 58 1.83 -13.19 6.61
CA LEU A 58 0.88 -12.31 5.93
C LEU A 58 0.77 -12.67 4.43
N ALA A 59 1.88 -12.98 3.78
CA ALA A 59 1.89 -13.44 2.39
C ALA A 59 1.14 -14.78 2.23
N LEU A 60 1.41 -15.76 3.10
CA LEU A 60 0.72 -17.06 3.10
C LEU A 60 -0.78 -16.90 3.39
N ALA A 61 -1.12 -16.07 4.37
CA ALA A 61 -2.47 -15.70 4.76
C ALA A 61 -3.27 -15.03 3.62
N SER A 62 -2.60 -14.41 2.64
CA SER A 62 -3.25 -13.75 1.51
C SER A 62 -3.59 -14.71 0.36
N LEU A 63 -3.01 -15.92 0.32
CA LEU A 63 -3.26 -16.89 -0.76
C LEU A 63 -4.74 -17.28 -0.91
N PRO A 64 -5.49 -17.60 0.16
CA PRO A 64 -6.88 -18.01 0.00
C PRO A 64 -7.76 -16.90 -0.59
N GLY A 65 -7.42 -15.63 -0.32
CA GLY A 65 -8.12 -14.47 -0.89
C GLY A 65 -8.00 -14.37 -2.41
N ALA A 66 -6.95 -14.97 -3.00
CA ALA A 66 -6.75 -15.04 -4.44
C ALA A 66 -7.32 -16.32 -5.08
N LEU A 67 -7.47 -17.40 -4.30
CA LEU A 67 -7.87 -18.72 -4.79
C LEU A 67 -9.37 -19.00 -4.63
N LEU A 68 -10.02 -18.41 -3.63
CA LEU A 68 -11.43 -18.61 -3.32
C LEU A 68 -12.26 -17.37 -3.71
N PRO A 69 -13.52 -17.54 -4.15
CA PRO A 69 -14.41 -16.41 -4.41
C PRO A 69 -14.59 -15.56 -3.13
N GLN A 70 -14.55 -14.23 -3.24
CA GLN A 70 -14.67 -13.34 -2.09
C GLN A 70 -16.01 -12.60 -2.12
N TRP A 71 -16.67 -12.48 -0.96
CA TRP A 71 -17.95 -11.79 -0.81
C TRP A 71 -17.91 -10.34 -1.31
N THR A 72 -16.79 -9.65 -1.09
CA THR A 72 -16.59 -8.26 -1.50
C THR A 72 -16.40 -8.08 -3.00
N GLN A 73 -16.07 -9.16 -3.74
CA GLN A 73 -15.83 -9.11 -5.18
C GLN A 73 -17.02 -9.63 -5.99
N ASN A 74 -17.64 -10.73 -5.56
CA ASN A 74 -18.79 -11.31 -6.26
C ASN A 74 -19.66 -12.11 -5.28
N GLN A 75 -20.74 -11.50 -4.80
CA GLN A 75 -21.65 -12.12 -3.84
C GLN A 75 -22.35 -13.37 -4.41
N ALA A 76 -22.85 -13.29 -5.64
CA ALA A 76 -23.59 -14.39 -6.27
C ALA A 76 -22.71 -15.64 -6.45
N LYS A 77 -21.49 -15.45 -6.99
CA LYS A 77 -20.53 -16.55 -7.18
C LYS A 77 -20.10 -17.18 -5.85
N THR A 78 -19.93 -16.36 -4.81
CA THR A 78 -19.56 -16.84 -3.47
C THR A 78 -20.71 -17.64 -2.84
N ALA A 79 -21.94 -17.11 -2.90
CA ALA A 79 -23.13 -17.80 -2.42
C ALA A 79 -23.35 -19.15 -3.13
N GLN A 80 -23.21 -19.18 -4.47
CA GLN A 80 -23.31 -20.41 -5.25
C GLN A 80 -22.24 -21.43 -4.83
N TRP A 81 -20.98 -20.99 -4.66
CA TRP A 81 -19.91 -21.89 -4.23
C TRP A 81 -20.20 -22.54 -2.87
N VAL A 82 -20.75 -21.77 -1.92
CA VAL A 82 -21.15 -22.26 -0.60
C VAL A 82 -22.28 -23.29 -0.70
N LEU A 83 -23.26 -23.07 -1.57
CA LEU A 83 -24.34 -24.02 -1.84
C LEU A 83 -23.81 -25.30 -2.50
N ASP A 84 -22.89 -25.18 -3.45
CA ASP A 84 -22.26 -26.30 -4.15
C ASP A 84 -21.37 -27.15 -3.24
N HIS A 85 -20.91 -26.61 -2.11
CA HIS A 85 -20.04 -27.28 -1.13
C HIS A 85 -20.67 -27.30 0.28
N PRO A 86 -21.65 -28.18 0.56
CA PRO A 86 -22.46 -28.12 1.78
C PRO A 86 -21.68 -28.27 3.10
N PHE A 87 -20.53 -28.97 3.08
CA PHE A 87 -19.67 -29.12 4.25
C PHE A 87 -18.61 -28.02 4.37
N TRP A 88 -17.82 -27.81 3.30
CA TRP A 88 -16.69 -26.87 3.31
C TRP A 88 -17.14 -25.41 3.24
N GLY A 89 -18.23 -25.11 2.54
CA GLY A 89 -18.80 -23.77 2.40
C GLY A 89 -19.06 -23.12 3.76
N PRO A 90 -19.97 -23.66 4.58
CA PRO A 90 -20.29 -23.06 5.88
C PRO A 90 -19.08 -23.00 6.84
N LEU A 91 -18.16 -23.99 6.78
CA LEU A 91 -16.97 -24.01 7.63
C LEU A 91 -15.97 -22.90 7.24
N LEU A 92 -15.63 -22.79 5.96
CA LEU A 92 -14.70 -21.79 5.45
C LEU A 92 -15.26 -20.37 5.60
N ASP A 93 -16.57 -20.21 5.43
CA ASP A 93 -17.26 -18.93 5.63
C ASP A 93 -17.16 -18.47 7.09
N ARG A 94 -17.47 -19.36 8.06
CA ARG A 94 -17.31 -19.07 9.50
C ARG A 94 -15.87 -18.76 9.90
N LEU A 95 -14.90 -19.40 9.25
CA LEU A 95 -13.47 -19.13 9.46
C LEU A 95 -12.97 -17.87 8.73
N GLY A 96 -13.80 -17.24 7.89
CA GLY A 96 -13.50 -15.99 7.19
C GLY A 96 -12.71 -16.14 5.88
N PHE A 97 -12.69 -17.33 5.26
CA PHE A 97 -11.93 -17.57 4.02
C PHE A 97 -12.57 -16.95 2.75
N PHE A 98 -13.84 -16.58 2.80
CA PHE A 98 -14.51 -15.80 1.73
C PHE A 98 -14.51 -14.29 2.01
N GLY A 99 -13.88 -13.88 3.11
CA GLY A 99 -13.66 -12.50 3.52
C GLY A 99 -12.29 -12.32 4.16
N VAL A 100 -11.24 -12.87 3.53
CA VAL A 100 -9.90 -13.04 4.13
C VAL A 100 -9.38 -11.75 4.73
N PHE A 101 -9.46 -10.65 3.98
CA PHE A 101 -8.90 -9.35 4.38
C PHE A 101 -9.65 -8.68 5.53
N GLY A 102 -10.88 -9.12 5.84
CA GLY A 102 -11.64 -8.69 7.01
C GLY A 102 -11.62 -9.69 8.16
N SER A 103 -10.96 -10.85 8.01
CA SER A 103 -11.00 -11.91 9.01
C SER A 103 -10.17 -11.57 10.26
N PRO A 104 -10.59 -12.03 11.47
CA PRO A 104 -9.86 -11.74 12.71
C PRO A 104 -8.41 -12.22 12.72
N TRP A 105 -8.13 -13.37 12.10
CA TRP A 105 -6.79 -13.94 12.06
C TRP A 105 -5.86 -13.17 11.10
N TYR A 106 -6.37 -12.71 9.96
CA TYR A 106 -5.60 -11.85 9.05
C TYR A 106 -5.29 -10.51 9.70
N ALA A 107 -6.30 -9.89 10.33
CA ALA A 107 -6.15 -8.65 11.08
C ALA A 107 -5.12 -8.80 12.22
N ALA A 108 -5.10 -9.93 12.94
CA ALA A 108 -4.13 -10.19 13.99
C ALA A 108 -2.68 -10.22 13.45
N ILE A 109 -2.43 -10.92 12.35
CA ILE A 109 -1.09 -10.95 11.71
C ILE A 109 -0.67 -9.54 11.30
N TYR A 110 -1.58 -8.81 10.66
CA TYR A 110 -1.35 -7.43 10.22
C TYR A 110 -1.03 -6.49 11.40
N LEU A 111 -1.81 -6.54 12.48
CA LEU A 111 -1.59 -5.70 13.67
C LEU A 111 -0.28 -6.05 14.40
N LEU A 112 0.07 -7.34 14.48
CA LEU A 112 1.34 -7.77 15.03
C LEU A 112 2.51 -7.28 14.17
N LEU A 113 2.40 -7.39 12.85
CA LEU A 113 3.42 -6.90 11.92
C LEU A 113 3.59 -5.38 12.07
N PHE A 114 2.50 -4.64 12.15
CA PHE A 114 2.52 -3.20 12.36
C PHE A 114 3.20 -2.82 13.67
N THR A 115 2.80 -3.46 14.76
CA THR A 115 3.38 -3.23 16.09
C THR A 115 4.88 -3.55 16.09
N SER A 116 5.27 -4.65 15.44
CA SER A 116 6.66 -5.06 15.25
C SER A 116 7.45 -4.01 14.47
N LEU A 117 6.89 -3.50 13.38
CA LEU A 117 7.50 -2.49 12.52
C LEU A 117 7.71 -1.17 13.29
N VAL A 118 6.69 -0.68 13.99
CA VAL A 118 6.80 0.54 14.80
C VAL A 118 7.86 0.37 15.89
N GLY A 119 7.81 -0.75 16.61
CA GLY A 119 8.69 -1.00 17.73
C GLY A 119 10.15 -1.27 17.34
N CYS A 120 10.44 -1.72 16.11
CA CYS A 120 11.81 -1.81 15.60
C CYS A 120 12.31 -0.49 14.96
N LEU A 121 11.41 0.31 14.38
CA LEU A 121 11.75 1.55 13.69
C LEU A 121 12.03 2.71 14.67
N LEU A 122 11.21 2.88 15.70
CA LEU A 122 11.33 4.02 16.63
C LEU A 122 12.68 4.06 17.37
N PRO A 123 13.16 2.98 18.02
CA PRO A 123 14.45 3.01 18.71
C PRO A 123 15.60 3.25 17.75
N ARG A 124 15.56 2.63 16.57
CA ARG A 124 16.59 2.80 15.54
C ARG A 124 16.66 4.24 15.03
N THR A 125 15.52 4.90 14.88
CA THR A 125 15.44 6.32 14.51
C THR A 125 16.17 7.18 15.54
N TRP A 126 15.93 6.93 16.83
CA TRP A 126 16.58 7.66 17.92
C TRP A 126 18.09 7.42 17.99
N GLU A 127 18.52 6.17 17.87
CA GLU A 127 19.94 5.81 17.84
C GLU A 127 20.67 6.48 16.66
N PHE A 128 20.02 6.54 15.49
CA PHE A 128 20.56 7.22 14.32
C PHE A 128 20.77 8.72 14.57
N VAL A 129 19.79 9.40 15.18
CA VAL A 129 19.92 10.81 15.56
C VAL A 129 21.10 11.01 16.51
N GLY A 130 21.31 10.08 17.45
CA GLY A 130 22.48 10.08 18.34
C GLY A 130 23.81 9.89 17.58
N GLN A 131 23.88 8.91 16.67
CA GLN A 131 25.07 8.61 15.88
C GLN A 131 25.45 9.75 14.93
N TRP A 132 24.48 10.52 14.42
CA TRP A 132 24.76 11.67 13.56
C TRP A 132 25.61 12.71 14.31
N ARG A 133 25.43 12.84 15.62
CA ARG A 133 26.19 13.78 16.45
C ARG A 133 27.59 13.26 16.83
N GLN A 134 27.89 11.98 16.63
CA GLN A 134 29.18 11.40 17.01
C GLN A 134 30.28 11.69 15.98
N PRO A 135 31.54 11.90 16.42
CA PRO A 135 32.66 12.06 15.51
C PRO A 135 32.95 10.75 14.75
N PRO A 136 33.62 10.82 13.58
CA PRO A 136 34.04 9.64 12.83
C PRO A 136 34.77 8.61 13.71
N VAL A 137 34.48 7.32 13.47
CA VAL A 137 35.02 6.18 14.24
C VAL A 137 36.55 6.26 14.32
N ALA A 138 37.11 5.88 15.48
CA ALA A 138 38.55 5.85 15.68
C ALA A 138 39.28 4.93 14.68
N THR A 139 40.54 5.24 14.41
CA THR A 139 41.38 4.49 13.48
C THR A 139 41.65 3.07 14.01
N PRO A 140 41.37 2.00 13.24
CA PRO A 140 41.68 0.63 13.65
C PRO A 140 43.17 0.45 13.97
N ARG A 141 43.47 -0.46 14.90
CA ARG A 141 44.88 -0.77 15.26
C ARG A 141 45.67 -1.31 14.07
N ASN A 142 45.07 -2.17 13.23
CA ASN A 142 45.74 -2.81 12.11
C ASN A 142 45.06 -2.43 10.78
N LEU A 143 45.59 -1.43 10.07
CA LEU A 143 45.02 -0.97 8.80
C LEU A 143 45.24 -1.97 7.65
N GLY A 144 46.33 -2.74 7.67
CA GLY A 144 46.64 -3.77 6.67
C GLY A 144 45.66 -4.96 6.64
N ARG A 145 44.74 -5.09 7.60
CA ARG A 145 43.67 -6.10 7.57
C ARG A 145 42.42 -5.63 6.83
N LEU A 146 42.36 -4.35 6.44
CA LEU A 146 41.23 -3.83 5.70
C LEU A 146 41.30 -4.27 4.24
N PRO A 147 40.14 -4.47 3.57
CA PRO A 147 40.09 -4.91 2.17
C PRO A 147 40.90 -4.03 1.23
N HIS A 148 40.93 -2.72 1.50
CA HIS A 148 41.79 -1.77 0.83
C HIS A 148 42.76 -1.18 1.84
N HIS A 149 44.05 -1.31 1.58
CA HIS A 149 45.11 -0.71 2.37
C HIS A 149 46.26 -0.28 1.48
N ALA A 150 47.00 0.74 1.92
CA ALA A 150 48.21 1.21 1.27
C ALA A 150 49.19 1.69 2.35
N GLU A 151 50.48 1.59 2.06
CA GLU A 151 51.54 2.14 2.89
C GLU A 151 52.45 2.99 2.00
N LEU A 152 52.72 4.21 2.46
CA LEU A 152 53.45 5.24 1.72
C LEU A 152 54.51 5.81 2.65
N SER A 153 55.67 6.17 2.11
CA SER A 153 56.66 7.00 2.80
C SER A 153 56.72 8.34 2.09
N VAL A 154 56.62 9.43 2.84
CA VAL A 154 56.49 10.78 2.28
C VAL A 154 57.40 11.75 3.00
N ASP A 155 58.03 12.66 2.26
CA ASP A 155 58.86 13.72 2.83
C ASP A 155 58.00 14.81 3.47
N GLY A 156 58.46 15.31 4.62
CA GLY A 156 57.85 16.41 5.35
C GLY A 156 57.63 16.11 6.84
N THR A 157 56.92 17.02 7.52
CA THR A 157 56.53 16.83 8.91
C THR A 157 55.16 16.14 9.02
N VAL A 158 54.90 15.49 10.16
CA VAL A 158 53.60 14.82 10.42
C VAL A 158 52.44 15.81 10.32
N ASP A 159 52.62 17.06 10.75
CA ASP A 159 51.59 18.10 10.67
C ASP A 159 51.33 18.54 9.22
N GLU A 160 52.37 18.79 8.42
CA GLU A 160 52.20 19.16 6.99
C GLU A 160 51.47 18.07 6.20
N VAL A 161 51.82 16.80 6.40
CA VAL A 161 51.14 15.67 5.73
C VAL A 161 49.71 15.53 6.25
N THR A 162 49.47 15.74 7.55
CA THR A 162 48.12 15.72 8.13
C THR A 162 47.24 16.81 7.52
N ASP A 163 47.75 18.04 7.41
CA ASP A 163 47.01 19.18 6.87
C ASP A 163 46.70 18.99 5.38
N ARG A 164 47.64 18.41 4.62
CA ARG A 164 47.42 18.01 3.21
C ARG A 164 46.28 17.01 3.08
N VAL A 165 46.30 15.95 3.88
CA VAL A 165 45.23 14.94 3.91
C VAL A 165 43.89 15.58 4.28
N LEU A 166 43.84 16.42 5.32
CA LEU A 166 42.61 17.11 5.72
C LEU A 166 42.09 18.06 4.63
N HIS A 167 42.98 18.73 3.90
CA HIS A 167 42.61 19.57 2.77
C HIS A 167 42.00 18.76 1.62
N GLY A 168 42.58 17.61 1.29
CA GLY A 168 42.06 16.68 0.28
C GLY A 168 40.71 16.04 0.67
N LEU A 169 40.43 15.96 1.96
CA LEU A 169 39.19 15.41 2.51
C LEU A 169 38.07 16.46 2.68
N ARG A 170 38.12 17.58 1.96
CA ARG A 170 37.02 18.57 1.93
C ARG A 170 35.68 17.91 1.61
N GLY A 171 34.67 18.21 2.43
CA GLY A 171 33.33 17.60 2.34
C GLY A 171 33.22 16.20 2.92
N TRP A 172 34.26 15.68 3.59
CA TRP A 172 34.18 14.51 4.45
C TRP A 172 34.01 14.95 5.91
N ARG A 173 33.38 14.09 6.71
CA ARG A 173 33.43 14.26 8.17
C ARG A 173 34.75 13.69 8.64
N THR A 174 35.59 14.50 9.26
CA THR A 174 36.94 14.11 9.69
C THR A 174 37.10 14.21 11.21
N ALA A 175 37.94 13.36 11.79
CA ALA A 175 38.42 13.50 13.16
C ALA A 175 39.92 13.21 13.23
N ARG A 176 40.68 14.20 13.69
CA ARG A 176 42.11 14.09 13.99
C ARG A 176 42.29 13.64 15.45
N ARG A 177 43.18 12.69 15.69
CA ARG A 177 43.56 12.23 17.03
C ARG A 177 45.07 12.05 17.12
N VAL A 178 45.63 12.31 18.29
CA VAL A 178 47.05 12.05 18.59
C VAL A 178 47.10 10.81 19.48
N GLU A 179 47.74 9.75 18.99
CA GLU A 179 48.03 8.53 19.73
C GLU A 179 49.40 8.69 20.41
N VAL A 180 49.42 8.68 21.74
CA VAL A 180 50.66 8.57 22.52
C VAL A 180 50.95 7.07 22.69
N PRO A 181 52.09 6.55 22.20
CA PRO A 181 52.44 5.15 22.41
C PRO A 181 52.47 4.83 23.92
N PRO A 182 51.96 3.68 24.38
CA PRO A 182 52.12 3.28 25.76
C PRO A 182 53.62 3.16 26.07
N ALA A 183 54.06 3.77 27.17
CA ALA A 183 55.42 3.65 27.67
C ALA A 183 55.74 2.16 27.91
N GLY A 184 56.51 1.52 27.01
CA GLY A 184 56.98 0.14 27.18
C GLY A 184 56.66 -0.88 26.07
N GLY A 185 56.14 -0.50 24.90
CA GLY A 185 56.01 -1.44 23.76
C GLY A 185 57.36 -1.74 23.09
N PRO A 186 57.59 -2.97 22.54
CA PRO A 186 58.88 -3.33 21.96
C PRO A 186 59.21 -2.40 20.80
N ALA A 187 60.36 -1.72 20.89
CA ALA A 187 60.94 -0.99 19.79
C ALA A 187 61.08 -1.95 18.61
N ALA A 188 60.35 -1.68 17.52
CA ALA A 188 60.53 -2.39 16.27
C ALA A 188 62.01 -2.28 15.90
N ALA A 189 62.67 -3.44 15.76
CA ALA A 189 64.08 -3.55 15.44
C ALA A 189 64.39 -2.79 14.15
N ALA A 190 65.09 -1.65 14.28
CA ALA A 190 65.75 -1.02 13.15
C ALA A 190 66.90 -1.94 12.69
N PRO A 191 67.15 -2.09 11.38
CA PRO A 191 68.34 -2.77 10.90
C PRO A 191 69.57 -2.02 11.42
N ALA A 192 70.41 -2.73 12.17
CA ALA A 192 71.63 -2.19 12.76
C ALA A 192 72.64 -1.84 11.66
N THR A 193 72.67 -0.59 11.21
CA THR A 193 73.81 -0.01 10.46
C THR A 193 73.74 1.52 10.44
N SER A 194 73.76 2.15 11.61
CA SER A 194 74.25 3.53 11.75
C SER A 194 74.55 3.87 13.21
N VAL A 195 75.70 4.51 13.42
CA VAL A 195 76.26 5.01 14.69
C VAL A 195 75.23 5.85 15.46
N PRO A 196 75.10 5.73 16.80
CA PRO A 196 74.15 6.52 17.57
C PRO A 196 74.66 7.95 17.76
N VAL A 197 73.90 8.93 17.27
CA VAL A 197 74.02 10.34 17.70
C VAL A 197 73.03 10.56 18.83
N ALA A 198 73.53 10.93 20.01
CA ALA A 198 72.73 11.25 21.18
C ALA A 198 72.05 12.61 21.00
N GLY A 199 70.76 12.59 20.67
CA GLY A 199 69.83 13.72 20.83
C GLY A 199 68.64 13.30 21.69
N PRO A 200 67.92 14.24 22.34
CA PRO A 200 66.74 13.90 23.13
C PRO A 200 65.71 13.22 22.23
N ALA A 201 65.33 11.98 22.56
CA ALA A 201 64.31 11.24 21.83
C ALA A 201 62.95 11.93 22.02
N THR A 202 62.58 12.81 21.09
CA THR A 202 61.22 13.33 21.00
C THR A 202 60.25 12.16 20.89
N PRO A 203 59.22 12.07 21.75
CA PRO A 203 58.25 10.99 21.68
C PRO A 203 57.61 11.01 20.29
N VAL A 204 57.72 9.90 19.56
CA VAL A 204 57.14 9.76 18.22
C VAL A 204 55.61 9.82 18.36
N SER A 205 55.04 11.01 18.22
CA SER A 205 53.60 11.22 18.24
C SER A 205 53.01 10.63 16.97
N VAL A 206 52.13 9.65 17.12
CA VAL A 206 51.40 9.07 16.00
C VAL A 206 50.13 9.88 15.80
N VAL A 207 49.94 10.47 14.63
CA VAL A 207 48.70 11.19 14.31
C VAL A 207 47.81 10.28 13.51
N THR A 208 46.53 10.20 13.88
CA THR A 208 45.53 9.48 13.10
C THR A 208 44.45 10.42 12.59
N VAL A 209 44.04 10.22 11.35
CA VAL A 209 42.92 10.92 10.73
C VAL A 209 41.90 9.87 10.34
N SER A 210 40.68 9.98 10.87
CA SER A 210 39.56 9.17 10.43
C SER A 210 38.55 10.01 9.67
N ALA A 211 38.07 9.50 8.53
CA ALA A 211 37.14 10.21 7.68
C ALA A 211 36.02 9.31 7.17
N GLU A 212 34.80 9.86 7.12
CA GLU A 212 33.63 9.18 6.57
C GLU A 212 32.80 10.06 5.64
N LYS A 213 32.20 9.44 4.62
CA LYS A 213 31.31 10.08 3.64
C LYS A 213 30.16 9.16 3.23
N GLY A 214 29.06 9.77 2.79
CA GLY A 214 27.85 9.06 2.37
C GLY A 214 26.86 8.78 3.51
N TYR A 215 26.82 9.62 4.55
CA TYR A 215 25.86 9.47 5.67
C TYR A 215 24.39 9.64 5.22
N LEU A 216 24.18 10.39 4.13
CA LEU A 216 22.87 10.57 3.51
C LEU A 216 22.23 9.24 3.06
N ARG A 217 23.03 8.18 2.83
CA ARG A 217 22.52 6.82 2.60
C ARG A 217 21.65 6.32 3.75
N GLU A 218 22.10 6.48 4.99
CA GLU A 218 21.35 6.00 6.15
C GLU A 218 20.14 6.90 6.45
N ILE A 219 20.25 8.20 6.14
CA ILE A 219 19.08 9.11 6.14
C ILE A 219 18.04 8.63 5.13
N GLY A 220 18.44 8.33 3.89
CA GLY A 220 17.53 7.80 2.87
C GLY A 220 16.89 6.48 3.30
N ASN A 221 17.67 5.58 3.89
CA ASN A 221 17.15 4.34 4.46
C ASN A 221 16.14 4.60 5.59
N LEU A 222 16.40 5.55 6.47
CA LEU A 222 15.49 5.93 7.55
C LEU A 222 14.19 6.55 7.01
N VAL A 223 14.31 7.49 6.08
CA VAL A 223 13.16 8.14 5.42
C VAL A 223 12.29 7.08 4.75
N PHE A 224 12.87 6.12 4.04
CA PHE A 224 12.15 5.01 3.41
C PHE A 224 11.29 4.21 4.42
N HIS A 225 11.85 3.84 5.57
CA HIS A 225 11.09 3.08 6.57
C HIS A 225 10.03 3.95 7.27
N LEU A 226 10.35 5.21 7.59
CA LEU A 226 9.39 6.15 8.19
C LEU A 226 8.25 6.49 7.24
N SER A 227 8.51 6.57 5.94
CA SER A 227 7.48 6.77 4.93
C SER A 227 6.58 5.57 4.77
N LEU A 228 7.09 4.34 4.91
CA LEU A 228 6.24 3.14 4.90
C LEU A 228 5.26 3.16 6.09
N LEU A 229 5.75 3.53 7.27
CA LEU A 229 4.91 3.73 8.46
C LEU A 229 3.89 4.86 8.24
N GLY A 230 4.35 6.01 7.74
CA GLY A 230 3.48 7.16 7.46
C GLY A 230 2.39 6.84 6.43
N LEU A 231 2.72 6.10 5.37
CA LEU A 231 1.75 5.64 4.38
C LEU A 231 0.69 4.75 5.01
N LEU A 232 1.09 3.82 5.88
CA LEU A 232 0.14 2.95 6.57
C LEU A 232 -0.78 3.72 7.52
N VAL A 233 -0.23 4.69 8.25
CA VAL A 233 -1.02 5.59 9.10
C VAL A 233 -1.99 6.40 8.25
N ALA A 234 -1.54 6.95 7.11
CA ALA A 234 -2.41 7.69 6.20
C ALA A 234 -3.56 6.83 5.69
N VAL A 235 -3.30 5.60 5.22
CA VAL A 235 -4.36 4.67 4.79
C VAL A 235 -5.33 4.34 5.93
N ALA A 236 -4.81 4.10 7.15
CA ALA A 236 -5.64 3.83 8.32
C ALA A 236 -6.54 5.03 8.68
N VAL A 237 -6.01 6.25 8.65
CA VAL A 237 -6.77 7.49 8.86
C VAL A 237 -7.81 7.67 7.75
N GLY A 238 -7.44 7.45 6.49
CA GLY A 238 -8.35 7.52 5.35
C GLY A 238 -9.52 6.54 5.47
N LYS A 239 -9.29 5.30 5.91
CA LYS A 239 -10.35 4.33 6.16
C LYS A 239 -11.15 4.57 7.44
N LEU A 240 -10.58 5.27 8.43
CA LEU A 240 -11.27 5.62 9.67
C LEU A 240 -12.26 6.78 9.46
N PHE A 241 -11.84 7.81 8.73
CA PHE A 241 -12.59 9.07 8.57
C PHE A 241 -13.14 9.31 7.16
N GLY A 242 -12.76 8.47 6.19
CA GLY A 242 -13.30 8.53 4.83
C GLY A 242 -14.60 7.75 4.68
N TYR A 243 -15.22 7.89 3.52
CA TYR A 243 -16.41 7.12 3.15
C TYR A 243 -16.50 6.94 1.63
N GLU A 244 -17.23 5.91 1.23
CA GLU A 244 -17.57 5.63 -0.16
C GLU A 244 -19.09 5.46 -0.27
N GLY A 245 -19.72 6.13 -1.25
CA GLY A 245 -21.15 5.99 -1.54
C GLY A 245 -21.35 5.74 -3.02
N SER A 246 -22.20 4.78 -3.39
CA SER A 246 -22.51 4.47 -4.78
C SER A 246 -24.00 4.64 -5.07
N ILE A 247 -24.32 5.15 -6.24
CA ILE A 247 -25.71 5.33 -6.69
C ILE A 247 -25.83 5.12 -8.20
N ILE A 248 -26.95 4.53 -8.62
CA ILE A 248 -27.38 4.49 -10.01
C ILE A 248 -28.29 5.69 -10.29
N VAL A 249 -27.99 6.43 -11.35
CA VAL A 249 -28.75 7.61 -11.77
C VAL A 249 -29.12 7.46 -13.23
N ASN A 250 -30.40 7.62 -13.58
CA ASN A 250 -30.81 7.60 -14.99
C ASN A 250 -30.27 8.83 -15.71
N ALA A 251 -29.87 8.65 -16.96
CA ALA A 251 -29.29 9.67 -17.82
C ALA A 251 -30.31 10.11 -18.87
N GLY A 252 -30.63 11.40 -18.88
CA GLY A 252 -31.71 11.93 -19.71
C GLY A 252 -33.09 11.40 -19.30
N GLY A 253 -34.16 12.06 -19.74
CA GLY A 253 -35.52 11.56 -19.52
C GLY A 253 -36.29 12.20 -18.37
N ALA A 254 -36.33 13.54 -18.30
CA ALA A 254 -37.35 14.22 -17.51
C ALA A 254 -38.77 13.72 -17.87
N ASP A 255 -38.99 13.35 -19.15
CA ASP A 255 -40.29 12.89 -19.68
C ASP A 255 -40.58 11.40 -19.43
N SER A 256 -39.58 10.60 -19.03
CA SER A 256 -39.75 9.15 -18.76
C SER A 256 -40.19 8.87 -17.32
N GLY A 257 -40.32 9.92 -16.48
CA GLY A 257 -40.59 9.80 -15.05
C GLY A 257 -39.41 9.25 -14.24
N ALA A 258 -38.24 9.08 -14.88
CA ALA A 258 -37.03 8.58 -14.24
C ALA A 258 -36.34 9.68 -13.42
N VAL A 259 -35.84 9.32 -12.25
CA VAL A 259 -35.02 10.23 -11.44
C VAL A 259 -33.65 10.37 -12.11
N THR A 260 -33.30 11.59 -12.51
CA THR A 260 -32.07 11.93 -13.25
C THR A 260 -31.00 12.61 -12.40
N GLY A 261 -31.19 12.68 -11.08
CA GLY A 261 -30.23 13.31 -10.19
C GLY A 261 -30.36 12.86 -8.75
N PHE A 262 -29.36 13.19 -7.94
CA PHE A 262 -29.34 12.91 -6.50
C PHE A 262 -28.57 14.01 -5.76
N CYS A 263 -28.77 14.09 -4.45
CA CYS A 263 -28.02 14.97 -3.56
C CYS A 263 -27.41 14.16 -2.41
N SER A 264 -26.14 14.39 -2.08
CA SER A 264 -25.37 13.65 -1.08
C SER A 264 -25.66 14.03 0.37
N SER A 265 -26.85 14.55 0.68
CA SER A 265 -27.19 15.10 1.99
C SER A 265 -27.36 14.07 3.10
N SER A 266 -27.42 12.77 2.77
CA SER A 266 -27.53 11.69 3.76
C SER A 266 -27.06 10.35 3.19
N PRO A 267 -26.71 9.36 4.04
CA PRO A 267 -26.43 7.99 3.60
C PRO A 267 -27.61 7.36 2.83
N ALA A 268 -28.85 7.72 3.17
CA ALA A 268 -30.06 7.22 2.53
C ALA A 268 -30.20 7.70 1.08
N SER A 269 -29.41 8.70 0.65
CA SER A 269 -29.37 9.18 -0.72
C SER A 269 -28.51 8.31 -1.64
N TYR A 270 -27.88 7.25 -1.12
CA TYR A 270 -27.06 6.30 -1.88
C TYR A 270 -27.67 4.90 -1.87
N ASP A 271 -27.51 4.15 -2.97
CA ASP A 271 -27.90 2.74 -3.05
C ASP A 271 -27.04 1.87 -2.14
N SER A 272 -25.76 2.21 -2.02
CA SER A 272 -24.85 1.60 -1.04
C SER A 272 -23.94 2.65 -0.43
N PHE A 273 -23.76 2.57 0.89
CA PHE A 273 -22.92 3.50 1.64
C PHE A 273 -21.98 2.74 2.56
N ARG A 274 -20.69 3.04 2.47
CA ARG A 274 -19.61 2.43 3.25
C ARG A 274 -18.91 3.51 4.07
N PRO A 275 -19.36 3.76 5.31
CA PRO A 275 -18.70 4.69 6.20
C PRO A 275 -17.40 4.11 6.76
N GLY A 276 -16.43 4.98 7.02
CA GLY A 276 -15.35 4.70 7.95
C GLY A 276 -15.87 4.58 9.38
N LEU A 277 -15.08 3.95 10.27
CA LEU A 277 -15.52 3.67 11.64
C LEU A 277 -15.84 4.92 12.49
N ALA A 278 -15.33 6.10 12.09
CA ALA A 278 -15.60 7.38 12.75
C ALA A 278 -16.62 8.24 11.98
N VAL A 279 -17.27 7.70 10.95
CA VAL A 279 -18.27 8.41 10.13
C VAL A 279 -19.66 7.84 10.44
N ASP A 280 -20.55 8.70 10.94
CA ASP A 280 -21.95 8.34 11.22
C ASP A 280 -22.93 8.76 10.11
N GLY A 281 -22.43 9.47 9.10
CA GLY A 281 -23.21 9.95 7.96
C GLY A 281 -23.97 11.26 8.20
N THR A 282 -23.79 11.91 9.34
CA THR A 282 -24.46 13.19 9.66
C THR A 282 -23.72 14.41 9.10
N ASP A 283 -22.38 14.33 9.01
CA ASP A 283 -21.50 15.40 8.52
C ASP A 283 -20.98 15.14 7.09
N LEU A 284 -21.86 14.73 6.18
CA LEU A 284 -21.52 14.62 4.75
C LEU A 284 -21.42 16.02 4.14
N SER A 285 -20.42 16.28 3.27
CA SER A 285 -20.43 17.54 2.50
C SER A 285 -21.49 17.44 1.41
N PRO A 286 -22.54 18.29 1.45
CA PRO A 286 -23.67 18.18 0.54
C PRO A 286 -23.28 18.71 -0.84
N PHE A 287 -23.59 17.93 -1.86
CA PHE A 287 -23.56 18.33 -3.25
C PHE A 287 -24.74 17.67 -3.97
N CYS A 288 -25.16 18.25 -5.10
CA CYS A 288 -26.19 17.66 -5.96
C CYS A 288 -25.62 17.43 -7.35
N VAL A 289 -26.04 16.35 -8.00
CA VAL A 289 -25.69 16.01 -9.38
C VAL A 289 -26.95 15.68 -10.15
N GLN A 290 -27.03 16.20 -11.37
CA GLN A 290 -28.02 15.83 -12.37
C GLN A 290 -27.30 15.29 -13.59
N VAL A 291 -27.73 14.13 -14.10
CA VAL A 291 -27.18 13.48 -15.29
C VAL A 291 -28.09 13.81 -16.47
N ASP A 292 -27.68 14.80 -17.25
CA ASP A 292 -28.45 15.28 -18.38
C ASP A 292 -28.40 14.31 -19.56
N GLY A 293 -27.33 13.53 -19.68
CA GLY A 293 -27.19 12.51 -20.71
C GLY A 293 -25.95 11.64 -20.52
N PHE A 294 -25.94 10.52 -21.22
CA PHE A 294 -24.83 9.59 -21.26
C PHE A 294 -24.53 9.21 -22.71
N THR A 295 -23.28 8.86 -22.98
CA THR A 295 -22.87 8.33 -24.27
C THR A 295 -21.75 7.31 -24.06
N ALA A 296 -21.96 6.11 -24.58
CA ALA A 296 -20.93 5.08 -24.69
C ALA A 296 -20.50 4.89 -26.15
N GLN A 297 -19.21 4.69 -26.35
CA GLN A 297 -18.63 4.35 -27.66
C GLN A 297 -17.99 2.98 -27.60
N TYR A 298 -18.26 2.16 -28.61
CA TYR A 298 -17.73 0.81 -28.74
C TYR A 298 -17.06 0.63 -30.09
N SER A 299 -16.08 -0.26 -30.14
CA SER A 299 -15.56 -0.79 -31.40
C SER A 299 -16.55 -1.78 -32.03
N ASP A 300 -16.29 -2.20 -33.26
CA ASP A 300 -17.13 -3.19 -33.98
C ASP A 300 -17.21 -4.54 -33.26
N THR A 301 -16.23 -4.88 -32.42
CA THR A 301 -16.21 -6.10 -31.60
C THR A 301 -16.90 -5.93 -30.24
N GLY A 302 -17.50 -4.77 -29.97
CA GLY A 302 -18.20 -4.47 -28.72
C GLY A 302 -17.28 -4.04 -27.57
N GLN A 303 -15.98 -3.85 -27.80
CA GLN A 303 -15.09 -3.33 -26.76
C GLN A 303 -15.33 -1.82 -26.55
N ALA A 304 -15.58 -1.42 -25.30
CA ALA A 304 -15.77 -0.02 -24.92
C ALA A 304 -14.50 0.80 -25.14
N THR A 305 -14.67 2.01 -25.70
CA THR A 305 -13.59 2.96 -26.01
C THR A 305 -13.74 4.27 -25.23
N ALA A 306 -14.97 4.70 -24.95
CA ALA A 306 -15.25 5.88 -24.13
C ALA A 306 -16.62 5.75 -23.44
N PHE A 307 -16.71 6.22 -22.20
CA PHE A 307 -17.95 6.47 -21.47
C PHE A 307 -17.94 7.91 -20.99
N LEU A 308 -18.96 8.68 -21.37
CA LEU A 308 -19.06 10.11 -21.12
C LEU A 308 -20.45 10.41 -20.55
N ALA A 309 -20.50 10.93 -19.33
CA ALA A 309 -21.73 11.44 -18.74
C ALA A 309 -21.71 12.97 -18.78
N SER A 310 -22.73 13.58 -19.39
CA SER A 310 -22.95 15.02 -19.32
C SER A 310 -23.72 15.31 -18.04
N ILE A 311 -23.12 16.07 -17.13
CA ILE A 311 -23.69 16.33 -15.82
C ILE A 311 -23.76 17.81 -15.51
N ARG A 312 -24.73 18.17 -14.67
CA ARG A 312 -24.76 19.41 -13.91
C ARG A 312 -24.60 19.11 -12.44
N TYR A 313 -23.86 19.95 -11.71
CA TYR A 313 -23.66 19.76 -10.27
C TYR A 313 -23.71 21.08 -9.49
N GLN A 314 -23.92 20.96 -8.18
CA GLN A 314 -23.92 22.04 -7.20
C GLN A 314 -23.15 21.61 -5.96
N THR A 315 -22.42 22.52 -5.33
CA THR A 315 -21.59 22.25 -4.13
C THR A 315 -21.74 23.39 -3.14
N GLY A 316 -21.51 23.15 -1.83
CA GLY A 316 -21.57 24.19 -0.79
C GLY A 316 -22.66 25.26 -0.96
N GLN A 317 -22.25 26.51 -1.20
CA GLN A 317 -23.17 27.64 -1.37
C GLN A 317 -23.95 27.66 -2.69
N ASP A 318 -23.49 26.93 -3.72
CA ASP A 318 -24.23 26.79 -4.98
C ASP A 318 -25.54 26.02 -4.76
N VAL A 319 -25.56 25.07 -3.80
CA VAL A 319 -26.78 24.37 -3.38
C VAL A 319 -27.81 25.35 -2.80
N ALA A 320 -27.35 26.28 -1.96
CA ALA A 320 -28.23 27.29 -1.34
C ALA A 320 -28.73 28.35 -2.34
N SER A 321 -27.92 28.71 -3.34
CA SER A 321 -28.25 29.72 -4.34
C SER A 321 -28.96 29.15 -5.59
N GLY A 322 -29.01 27.82 -5.74
CA GLY A 322 -29.62 27.17 -6.90
C GLY A 322 -28.78 27.28 -8.19
N ARG A 323 -27.48 27.62 -8.08
CA ARG A 323 -26.59 27.77 -9.24
C ARG A 323 -26.05 26.39 -9.67
N TRP A 324 -26.18 26.06 -10.95
CA TRP A 324 -25.66 24.79 -11.50
C TRP A 324 -24.42 25.02 -12.34
N GLN A 325 -23.44 24.12 -12.22
CA GLN A 325 -22.23 24.07 -13.04
C GLN A 325 -22.30 22.85 -13.96
N SER A 326 -21.98 23.01 -15.25
CA SER A 326 -22.01 21.90 -16.22
C SER A 326 -20.61 21.36 -16.46
N THR A 327 -20.47 20.05 -16.57
CA THR A 327 -19.22 19.39 -16.95
C THR A 327 -19.48 18.00 -17.55
N SER A 328 -18.45 17.38 -18.12
CA SER A 328 -18.46 15.99 -18.54
C SER A 328 -17.68 15.13 -17.55
N LEU A 329 -18.24 13.99 -17.14
CA LEU A 329 -17.58 13.00 -16.30
C LEU A 329 -17.17 11.78 -17.13
N ALA A 330 -15.92 11.32 -16.96
CA ALA A 330 -15.38 10.15 -17.65
C ALA A 330 -14.70 9.19 -16.66
N VAL A 331 -14.54 7.91 -17.04
CA VAL A 331 -14.03 6.84 -16.15
C VAL A 331 -12.66 7.17 -15.53
N ASN A 332 -11.77 7.80 -16.30
CA ASN A 332 -10.42 8.14 -15.86
C ASN A 332 -10.24 9.63 -15.53
N ASP A 333 -11.32 10.41 -15.57
CA ASP A 333 -11.31 11.85 -15.26
C ASP A 333 -12.40 12.17 -14.24
N PRO A 334 -12.17 11.84 -12.95
CA PRO A 334 -13.16 12.03 -11.90
C PRO A 334 -13.29 13.52 -11.53
N LEU A 335 -14.51 13.92 -11.20
CA LEU A 335 -14.79 15.29 -10.77
C LEU A 335 -14.47 15.47 -9.29
N GLY A 336 -13.61 16.43 -8.95
CA GLY A 336 -13.36 16.84 -7.57
C GLY A 336 -14.44 17.82 -7.09
N ILE A 337 -15.11 17.51 -5.97
CA ILE A 337 -16.21 18.31 -5.39
C ILE A 337 -16.00 18.40 -3.88
N ASP A 338 -15.81 19.61 -3.33
CA ASP A 338 -15.74 19.87 -1.88
C ASP A 338 -14.86 18.87 -1.08
N GLY A 339 -13.67 18.54 -1.61
CA GLY A 339 -12.73 17.59 -0.99
C GLY A 339 -13.04 16.11 -1.26
N GLN A 340 -14.12 15.82 -1.98
CA GLN A 340 -14.54 14.49 -2.43
C GLN A 340 -14.23 14.32 -3.92
N ARG A 341 -14.34 13.08 -4.40
CA ARG A 341 -14.25 12.76 -5.82
C ARG A 341 -15.47 11.95 -6.26
N LEU A 342 -16.08 12.38 -7.35
CA LEU A 342 -17.16 11.69 -8.03
C LEU A 342 -16.59 10.94 -9.23
N TYR A 343 -16.82 9.63 -9.27
CA TYR A 343 -16.35 8.73 -10.31
C TYR A 343 -17.52 8.19 -11.12
N LEU A 344 -17.31 8.04 -12.43
CA LEU A 344 -18.18 7.24 -13.30
C LEU A 344 -17.64 5.80 -13.30
N LEU A 345 -18.38 4.88 -12.66
CA LEU A 345 -17.97 3.47 -12.56
C LEU A 345 -18.41 2.64 -13.76
N GLY A 346 -19.56 2.99 -14.34
CA GLY A 346 -20.17 2.22 -15.42
C GLY A 346 -21.53 2.78 -15.79
N HIS A 347 -22.25 2.04 -16.60
CA HIS A 347 -23.58 2.40 -17.07
C HIS A 347 -24.44 1.15 -17.25
N GLY A 348 -25.66 1.34 -17.74
CA GLY A 348 -26.53 0.26 -18.19
C GLY A 348 -27.84 0.84 -18.73
N TYR A 349 -28.87 0.01 -18.77
CA TYR A 349 -30.17 0.37 -19.30
C TYR A 349 -31.27 0.14 -18.27
N SER A 350 -32.20 1.08 -18.21
CA SER A 350 -33.42 1.04 -17.41
C SER A 350 -34.60 0.88 -18.36
N PRO A 351 -35.13 -0.33 -18.57
CA PRO A 351 -36.35 -0.49 -19.35
C PRO A 351 -37.52 0.22 -18.67
N THR A 352 -38.40 0.78 -19.49
CA THR A 352 -39.64 1.45 -19.08
C THR A 352 -40.82 0.58 -19.46
N PHE A 353 -41.72 0.34 -18.50
CA PHE A 353 -42.96 -0.40 -18.73
C PHE A 353 -44.17 0.45 -18.34
N SER A 354 -45.19 0.43 -19.18
CA SER A 354 -46.52 0.95 -18.88
C SER A 354 -47.48 -0.22 -18.65
N VAL A 355 -48.13 -0.22 -17.50
CA VAL A 355 -49.17 -1.19 -17.12
C VAL A 355 -50.51 -0.49 -17.13
N ARG A 356 -51.40 -0.92 -18.02
CA ARG A 356 -52.80 -0.48 -18.05
C ARG A 356 -53.65 -1.50 -17.31
N PHE A 357 -54.26 -1.09 -16.21
CA PHE A 357 -55.11 -1.92 -15.37
C PHE A 357 -56.54 -2.04 -15.94
N PRO A 358 -57.35 -3.00 -15.46
CA PRO A 358 -58.71 -3.21 -15.96
C PRO A 358 -59.65 -2.01 -15.80
N ASP A 359 -59.37 -1.12 -14.83
CA ASP A 359 -60.12 0.12 -14.62
C ASP A 359 -59.75 1.25 -15.61
N GLY A 360 -58.77 0.99 -16.50
CA GLY A 360 -58.27 1.92 -17.50
C GLY A 360 -57.11 2.81 -17.04
N GLN A 361 -56.75 2.80 -15.75
CA GLN A 361 -55.60 3.57 -15.25
C GLN A 361 -54.29 2.98 -15.75
N VAL A 362 -53.30 3.85 -15.98
CA VAL A 362 -51.97 3.47 -16.47
C VAL A 362 -50.91 3.88 -15.46
N GLN A 363 -50.11 2.93 -15.03
CA GLN A 363 -48.91 3.19 -14.25
C GLN A 363 -47.67 2.93 -15.11
N ARG A 364 -46.77 3.92 -15.18
CA ARG A 364 -45.47 3.81 -15.85
C ARG A 364 -44.36 3.73 -14.82
N ARG A 365 -43.42 2.79 -15.01
CA ARG A 365 -42.24 2.63 -14.16
C ARG A 365 -41.00 2.41 -15.02
N THR A 366 -39.90 3.02 -14.62
CA THR A 366 -38.58 2.89 -15.24
C THR A 366 -37.62 2.43 -14.15
N GLN A 367 -36.98 1.28 -14.34
CA GLN A 367 -36.13 0.67 -13.32
C GLN A 367 -34.81 0.20 -13.93
N PRO A 368 -33.64 0.48 -13.33
CA PRO A 368 -32.36 -0.07 -13.78
C PRO A 368 -32.37 -1.58 -13.76
N PHE A 369 -31.89 -2.18 -14.85
CA PHE A 369 -31.55 -3.59 -14.92
C PHE A 369 -30.04 -3.75 -14.81
N GLN A 370 -29.60 -4.81 -14.13
CA GLN A 370 -28.20 -5.09 -13.84
C GLN A 370 -27.56 -5.87 -15.01
N PRO A 371 -26.48 -5.37 -15.63
CA PRO A 371 -25.71 -6.10 -16.64
C PRO A 371 -25.12 -7.40 -16.09
N GLN A 372 -25.23 -8.48 -16.85
CA GLN A 372 -24.73 -9.81 -16.51
C GLN A 372 -23.49 -10.21 -17.32
N ASP A 373 -23.23 -9.52 -18.44
CA ASP A 373 -22.11 -9.76 -19.34
C ASP A 373 -21.60 -8.44 -19.96
N SER A 374 -20.55 -8.53 -20.77
CA SER A 374 -19.96 -7.37 -21.46
C SER A 374 -20.79 -6.87 -22.66
N MET A 375 -21.80 -7.62 -23.09
CA MET A 375 -22.75 -7.21 -24.14
C MET A 375 -23.98 -6.54 -23.53
N PHE A 376 -24.00 -6.32 -22.21
CA PHE A 376 -25.10 -5.70 -21.48
C PHE A 376 -26.42 -6.47 -21.58
N THR A 377 -26.37 -7.80 -21.73
CA THR A 377 -27.52 -8.63 -21.37
C THR A 377 -27.80 -8.38 -19.90
N SER A 378 -28.92 -7.73 -19.60
CA SER A 378 -29.21 -7.19 -18.28
C SER A 378 -30.44 -7.88 -17.68
N GLN A 379 -30.46 -8.06 -16.36
CA GLN A 379 -31.57 -8.68 -15.64
C GLN A 379 -32.11 -7.75 -14.57
N GLY A 380 -33.41 -7.80 -14.32
CA GLY A 380 -34.04 -6.97 -13.32
C GLY A 380 -35.51 -7.32 -13.10
N ALA A 381 -36.12 -6.58 -12.17
CA ALA A 381 -37.53 -6.68 -11.85
C ALA A 381 -38.13 -5.27 -11.72
N VAL A 382 -39.37 -5.10 -12.18
CA VAL A 382 -40.17 -3.89 -12.00
C VAL A 382 -41.42 -4.28 -11.20
N LYS A 383 -41.61 -3.63 -10.05
CA LYS A 383 -42.67 -3.97 -9.08
C LYS A 383 -43.73 -2.87 -9.04
N PHE A 384 -45.00 -3.25 -9.07
CA PHE A 384 -46.16 -2.39 -8.94
C PHE A 384 -46.94 -2.85 -7.71
N THR A 385 -46.77 -2.12 -6.60
CA THR A 385 -47.26 -2.49 -5.27
C THR A 385 -48.65 -1.93 -4.97
N ASP A 386 -49.12 -0.97 -5.75
CA ASP A 386 -50.34 -0.19 -5.57
C ASP A 386 -51.26 -0.26 -6.81
N PRO A 387 -51.72 -1.46 -7.23
CA PRO A 387 -52.67 -1.59 -8.34
C PRO A 387 -53.98 -0.82 -8.04
N PRO A 388 -54.47 0.01 -8.97
CA PRO A 388 -55.70 0.78 -8.78
C PRO A 388 -56.94 -0.11 -8.86
N GLY A 389 -58.05 0.35 -8.28
CA GLY A 389 -59.35 -0.33 -8.39
C GLY A 389 -59.60 -1.46 -7.38
N TYR A 390 -58.66 -1.71 -6.46
CA TYR A 390 -58.79 -2.74 -5.42
C TYR A 390 -58.86 -2.13 -4.01
N PRO A 391 -59.68 -2.68 -3.09
CA PRO A 391 -59.69 -2.25 -1.70
C PRO A 391 -58.40 -2.66 -0.98
N ALA A 392 -58.02 -1.90 0.06
CA ALA A 392 -56.72 -2.03 0.73
C ALA A 392 -56.41 -3.45 1.25
N ASP A 393 -57.43 -4.19 1.66
CA ASP A 393 -57.33 -5.57 2.15
C ASP A 393 -57.09 -6.61 1.04
N ARG A 394 -57.25 -6.22 -0.23
CA ARG A 394 -57.09 -7.09 -1.41
C ARG A 394 -55.96 -6.63 -2.35
N ILE A 395 -55.31 -5.50 -2.06
CA ILE A 395 -54.22 -4.96 -2.90
C ILE A 395 -53.13 -6.00 -3.15
N THR A 396 -52.73 -6.74 -2.11
CA THR A 396 -51.67 -7.75 -2.17
C THR A 396 -51.97 -8.88 -3.17
N GLU A 397 -53.22 -9.23 -3.41
CA GLU A 397 -53.61 -10.26 -4.38
C GLU A 397 -53.43 -9.81 -5.84
N HIS A 398 -53.30 -8.49 -6.06
CA HIS A 398 -53.29 -7.88 -7.39
C HIS A 398 -52.00 -7.11 -7.70
N GLN A 399 -51.01 -7.12 -6.80
CA GLN A 399 -49.69 -6.55 -7.07
C GLN A 399 -49.07 -7.25 -8.28
N LEU A 400 -48.23 -6.53 -9.04
CA LEU A 400 -47.61 -7.05 -10.25
C LEU A 400 -46.09 -6.94 -10.17
N ALA A 401 -45.39 -7.95 -10.68
CA ALA A 401 -43.97 -7.86 -10.95
C ALA A 401 -43.66 -8.30 -12.38
N ILE A 402 -42.90 -7.46 -13.10
CA ILE A 402 -42.33 -7.78 -14.40
C ILE A 402 -40.87 -8.11 -14.17
N THR A 403 -40.47 -9.36 -14.35
CA THR A 403 -39.07 -9.80 -14.18
C THR A 403 -38.56 -10.34 -15.51
N GLY A 404 -37.29 -10.12 -15.83
CA GLY A 404 -36.77 -10.63 -17.09
C GLY A 404 -35.41 -10.11 -17.51
N ILE A 405 -35.13 -10.31 -18.78
CA ILE A 405 -33.92 -9.87 -19.46
C ILE A 405 -34.24 -8.65 -20.31
N PHE A 406 -33.34 -7.66 -20.30
CA PHE A 406 -33.23 -6.61 -21.31
C PHE A 406 -31.97 -6.86 -22.13
N ALA A 407 -32.09 -6.80 -23.46
CA ALA A 407 -30.98 -6.88 -24.38
C ALA A 407 -30.94 -5.62 -25.26
N PRO A 408 -29.87 -4.81 -25.24
CA PRO A 408 -29.76 -3.60 -26.06
C PRO A 408 -29.74 -3.90 -27.57
N THR A 409 -29.08 -4.99 -27.96
CA THR A 409 -29.18 -5.56 -29.32
C THR A 409 -29.63 -7.01 -29.20
N ALA A 410 -30.93 -7.23 -29.24
CA ALA A 410 -31.56 -8.50 -28.91
C ALA A 410 -31.31 -9.57 -29.98
N VAL A 411 -30.87 -10.74 -29.54
CA VAL A 411 -30.82 -11.97 -30.35
C VAL A 411 -31.41 -13.11 -29.54
N VAL A 412 -32.20 -13.96 -30.19
CA VAL A 412 -32.78 -15.14 -29.54
C VAL A 412 -32.11 -16.39 -30.09
N HIS A 413 -31.38 -17.10 -29.23
CA HIS A 413 -30.74 -18.37 -29.58
C HIS A 413 -31.18 -19.47 -28.61
N GLY A 414 -31.67 -20.59 -29.13
CA GLY A 414 -32.18 -21.69 -28.29
C GLY A 414 -33.36 -21.30 -27.39
N GLY A 415 -34.13 -20.27 -27.77
CA GLY A 415 -35.26 -19.75 -26.98
C GLY A 415 -34.86 -18.80 -25.84
N ILE A 416 -33.57 -18.48 -25.69
CA ILE A 416 -33.07 -17.53 -24.69
C ILE A 416 -32.69 -16.23 -25.40
N MET A 417 -33.17 -15.11 -24.89
CA MET A 417 -32.77 -13.78 -25.36
C MET A 417 -31.44 -13.39 -24.70
N THR A 418 -30.47 -12.99 -25.51
CA THR A 418 -29.22 -12.38 -25.08
C THR A 418 -28.95 -11.14 -25.91
N SER A 419 -27.92 -10.36 -25.55
CA SER A 419 -27.45 -9.29 -26.41
C SER A 419 -26.23 -9.69 -27.24
N SER A 420 -26.22 -9.31 -28.52
CA SER A 420 -25.08 -9.50 -29.41
C SER A 420 -24.15 -8.29 -29.50
N TYR A 421 -24.58 -7.12 -29.03
CA TYR A 421 -23.80 -5.88 -29.06
C TYR A 421 -24.23 -4.93 -27.93
N PRO A 422 -23.29 -4.25 -27.24
CA PRO A 422 -23.57 -3.53 -26.00
C PRO A 422 -24.35 -2.22 -26.20
N ALA A 423 -24.24 -1.58 -27.36
CA ALA A 423 -25.05 -0.42 -27.70
C ALA A 423 -26.47 -0.85 -28.09
N ALA A 424 -27.47 -0.03 -27.77
CA ALA A 424 -28.85 -0.34 -28.08
C ALA A 424 -29.22 -0.02 -29.54
N THR A 425 -29.04 -0.99 -30.45
CA THR A 425 -29.41 -0.86 -31.87
C THR A 425 -30.71 -1.57 -32.24
N ASP A 426 -31.06 -2.64 -31.51
CA ASP A 426 -32.30 -3.39 -31.68
C ASP A 426 -32.76 -3.92 -30.32
N PRO A 427 -33.26 -3.03 -29.45
CA PRO A 427 -33.52 -3.36 -28.06
C PRO A 427 -34.73 -4.29 -27.93
N GLY A 428 -34.69 -5.21 -26.99
CA GLY A 428 -35.80 -6.10 -26.69
C GLY A 428 -35.78 -6.58 -25.24
N VAL A 429 -36.94 -7.04 -24.78
CA VAL A 429 -37.09 -7.65 -23.45
C VAL A 429 -37.66 -9.05 -23.56
N ALA A 430 -37.20 -9.96 -22.69
CA ALA A 430 -37.78 -11.27 -22.47
C ALA A 430 -38.26 -11.32 -21.02
N ILE A 431 -39.58 -11.21 -20.82
CA ILE A 431 -40.19 -10.98 -19.51
C ILE A 431 -41.14 -12.10 -19.08
N ASP A 432 -41.19 -12.31 -17.78
CA ASP A 432 -42.24 -12.98 -17.06
C ASP A 432 -43.03 -11.96 -16.25
N VAL A 433 -44.36 -12.00 -16.37
CA VAL A 433 -45.26 -11.14 -15.58
C VAL A 433 -45.89 -11.99 -14.49
N TYR A 434 -45.65 -11.60 -13.23
CA TYR A 434 -46.20 -12.22 -12.03
C TYR A 434 -47.29 -11.34 -11.43
N GLN A 435 -48.29 -11.96 -10.82
CA GLN A 435 -49.37 -11.29 -10.09
C GLN A 435 -49.60 -11.99 -8.75
N GLY A 436 -49.77 -11.20 -7.69
CA GLY A 436 -49.99 -11.67 -6.31
C GLY A 436 -49.06 -11.01 -5.30
N ASP A 437 -48.95 -11.58 -4.12
CA ASP A 437 -48.25 -10.98 -2.97
C ASP A 437 -46.73 -10.87 -3.24
N LEU A 438 -46.21 -9.64 -3.31
CA LEU A 438 -44.78 -9.40 -3.51
C LEU A 438 -43.94 -9.57 -2.23
N GLY A 439 -44.58 -9.74 -1.07
CA GLY A 439 -43.92 -9.88 0.22
C GLY A 439 -43.27 -8.58 0.72
N MET A 440 -43.82 -7.43 0.33
CA MET A 440 -43.24 -6.10 0.66
C MET A 440 -43.96 -5.36 1.79
N GLU A 441 -45.06 -5.91 2.32
CA GLU A 441 -45.90 -5.25 3.33
C GLU A 441 -45.39 -5.40 4.77
N ASP A 442 -44.51 -6.37 5.03
CA ASP A 442 -44.00 -6.68 6.38
C ASP A 442 -42.76 -5.85 6.77
N GLY A 443 -42.30 -4.96 5.88
CA GLY A 443 -41.12 -4.12 6.08
C GLY A 443 -39.79 -4.85 5.90
N ALA A 444 -39.79 -6.10 5.45
CA ALA A 444 -38.57 -6.82 5.12
C ALA A 444 -37.87 -6.17 3.91
N SER A 445 -36.54 -6.04 4.00
CA SER A 445 -35.74 -5.56 2.87
C SER A 445 -35.71 -6.61 1.76
N GLN A 446 -35.99 -6.18 0.53
CA GLN A 446 -35.93 -7.04 -0.66
C GLN A 446 -35.00 -6.45 -1.73
N SER A 447 -34.52 -7.32 -2.62
CA SER A 447 -33.79 -6.87 -3.80
C SER A 447 -34.68 -6.03 -4.71
N VAL A 448 -34.09 -4.98 -5.28
CA VAL A 448 -34.71 -4.15 -6.30
C VAL A 448 -34.65 -4.83 -7.69
N PHE A 449 -33.67 -5.70 -7.92
CA PHE A 449 -33.46 -6.39 -9.21
C PHE A 449 -34.15 -7.76 -9.30
N ALA A 450 -34.77 -8.24 -8.21
CA ALA A 450 -35.37 -9.56 -8.15
C ALA A 450 -36.69 -9.56 -7.37
N ILE A 451 -37.50 -10.58 -7.63
CA ILE A 451 -38.70 -10.90 -6.85
C ILE A 451 -38.37 -11.96 -5.79
N ASP A 452 -39.14 -11.95 -4.71
CA ASP A 452 -39.05 -12.95 -3.65
C ASP A 452 -39.46 -14.34 -4.17
N GLN A 453 -38.52 -15.29 -4.15
CA GLN A 453 -38.74 -16.65 -4.64
C GLN A 453 -39.57 -17.50 -3.65
N ASP A 454 -39.65 -17.10 -2.39
CA ASP A 454 -40.50 -17.78 -1.39
C ASP A 454 -41.97 -17.50 -1.66
N GLN A 455 -42.30 -16.28 -2.11
CA GLN A 455 -43.66 -15.93 -2.56
C GLN A 455 -44.06 -16.74 -3.80
N VAL A 456 -43.12 -16.96 -4.72
CA VAL A 456 -43.36 -17.77 -5.93
C VAL A 456 -43.55 -19.24 -5.57
N SER A 457 -42.67 -19.82 -4.76
CA SER A 457 -42.72 -21.24 -4.40
C SER A 457 -43.92 -21.59 -3.50
N SER A 458 -44.37 -20.66 -2.66
CA SER A 458 -45.57 -20.79 -1.83
C SER A 458 -46.88 -20.58 -2.61
N GLY A 459 -46.81 -20.18 -3.88
CA GLY A 459 -47.97 -19.96 -4.75
C GLY A 459 -48.71 -18.65 -4.51
N LYS A 460 -48.17 -17.76 -3.67
CA LYS A 460 -48.72 -16.43 -3.41
C LYS A 460 -48.44 -15.43 -4.54
N LEU A 461 -47.35 -15.62 -5.27
CA LEU A 461 -46.97 -14.83 -6.44
C LEU A 461 -46.93 -15.73 -7.69
N VAL A 462 -47.86 -15.53 -8.62
CA VAL A 462 -48.11 -16.47 -9.73
C VAL A 462 -47.76 -15.85 -11.08
N ARG A 463 -46.95 -16.55 -11.90
CA ARG A 463 -46.66 -16.13 -13.28
C ARG A 463 -47.91 -16.21 -14.14
N LYS A 464 -48.31 -15.08 -14.73
CA LYS A 464 -49.48 -14.94 -15.62
C LYS A 464 -49.11 -14.89 -17.09
N ALA A 465 -47.91 -14.41 -17.43
CA ALA A 465 -47.43 -14.36 -18.82
C ALA A 465 -45.92 -14.59 -18.90
N ARG A 466 -45.47 -15.08 -20.06
CA ARG A 466 -44.07 -15.14 -20.51
C ARG A 466 -44.04 -14.70 -21.96
N THR A 467 -43.28 -13.66 -22.28
CA THR A 467 -43.23 -13.12 -23.64
C THR A 467 -41.93 -12.39 -23.92
N ASN A 468 -41.57 -12.31 -25.19
CA ASN A 468 -40.58 -11.34 -25.67
C ASN A 468 -41.33 -10.15 -26.26
N LEU A 469 -40.84 -8.94 -26.03
CA LEU A 469 -41.43 -7.71 -26.56
C LEU A 469 -40.33 -6.82 -27.15
N ALA A 470 -40.59 -6.32 -28.35
CA ALA A 470 -39.90 -5.16 -28.92
C ALA A 470 -40.51 -3.85 -28.36
N PRO A 471 -39.85 -2.70 -28.51
CA PRO A 471 -40.39 -1.42 -28.05
C PRO A 471 -41.79 -1.15 -28.62
N HIS A 472 -42.66 -0.66 -27.76
CA HIS A 472 -44.09 -0.41 -27.98
C HIS A 472 -44.97 -1.64 -28.18
N GLU A 473 -44.43 -2.86 -28.07
CA GLU A 473 -45.24 -4.07 -28.03
C GLU A 473 -45.80 -4.31 -26.63
N SER A 474 -46.92 -5.04 -26.58
CA SER A 474 -47.65 -5.31 -25.34
C SER A 474 -48.13 -6.75 -25.25
N THR A 475 -48.34 -7.21 -24.02
CA THR A 475 -49.02 -8.46 -23.70
C THR A 475 -50.19 -8.20 -22.76
N THR A 476 -51.26 -8.98 -22.89
CA THR A 476 -52.47 -8.85 -22.08
C THR A 476 -52.63 -10.09 -21.19
N LEU A 477 -52.81 -9.84 -19.89
CA LEU A 477 -53.04 -10.85 -18.87
C LEU A 477 -54.51 -11.33 -18.87
N PRO A 478 -54.82 -12.49 -18.28
CA PRO A 478 -56.19 -13.01 -18.24
C PRO A 478 -57.24 -12.11 -17.57
N ASP A 479 -56.82 -11.19 -16.70
CA ASP A 479 -57.68 -10.24 -16.01
C ASP A 479 -57.95 -8.95 -16.82
N GLY A 480 -57.37 -8.83 -18.02
CA GLY A 480 -57.47 -7.64 -18.87
C GLY A 480 -56.35 -6.63 -18.69
N THR A 481 -55.47 -6.82 -17.70
CA THR A 481 -54.29 -5.96 -17.51
C THR A 481 -53.37 -6.06 -18.73
N THR A 482 -52.93 -4.92 -19.27
CA THR A 482 -52.01 -4.88 -20.42
C THR A 482 -50.66 -4.31 -20.01
N VAL A 483 -49.60 -5.06 -20.27
CA VAL A 483 -48.21 -4.68 -20.00
C VAL A 483 -47.54 -4.32 -21.33
N THR A 484 -47.04 -3.08 -21.43
CA THR A 484 -46.35 -2.55 -22.62
C THR A 484 -44.90 -2.26 -22.30
N PHE A 485 -43.98 -2.69 -23.16
CA PHE A 485 -42.58 -2.26 -23.09
C PHE A 485 -42.43 -0.94 -23.85
N ASP A 486 -42.25 0.17 -23.14
CA ASP A 486 -42.23 1.50 -23.77
C ASP A 486 -40.89 1.83 -24.46
N GLY A 487 -39.81 1.19 -24.02
CA GLY A 487 -38.44 1.51 -24.43
C GLY A 487 -37.51 1.53 -23.22
N TYR A 488 -36.44 2.32 -23.27
CA TYR A 488 -35.45 2.38 -22.21
C TYR A 488 -34.90 3.80 -22.03
N VAL A 489 -34.28 4.04 -20.87
CA VAL A 489 -33.31 5.12 -20.68
C VAL A 489 -31.97 4.52 -20.27
N GLU A 490 -30.88 5.20 -20.56
CA GLU A 490 -29.57 4.80 -20.03
C GLU A 490 -29.47 5.22 -18.56
N TRP A 491 -28.65 4.53 -17.79
CA TRP A 491 -28.28 4.96 -16.44
C TRP A 491 -26.76 4.89 -16.27
N VAL A 492 -26.24 5.67 -15.33
CA VAL A 492 -24.82 5.67 -14.94
C VAL A 492 -24.68 5.27 -13.48
N SER A 493 -23.63 4.50 -13.17
CA SER A 493 -23.23 4.23 -11.79
C SER A 493 -22.19 5.27 -11.39
N LEU A 494 -22.52 6.04 -10.37
CA LEU A 494 -21.66 7.06 -9.80
C LEU A 494 -21.16 6.61 -8.43
N GLN A 495 -19.89 6.88 -8.15
CA GLN A 495 -19.32 6.68 -6.82
C GLN A 495 -18.71 7.96 -6.28
N THR A 496 -19.16 8.35 -5.11
CA THR A 496 -18.55 9.38 -4.29
C THR A 496 -17.50 8.75 -3.39
N SER A 497 -16.30 9.30 -3.37
CA SER A 497 -15.24 8.90 -2.44
C SER A 497 -14.67 10.12 -1.73
N TYR A 498 -14.63 10.06 -0.41
CA TYR A 498 -13.96 11.03 0.44
C TYR A 498 -12.81 10.33 1.19
N ASP A 499 -11.58 10.82 1.00
CA ASP A 499 -10.40 10.34 1.72
C ASP A 499 -9.55 11.55 2.19
N PRO A 500 -9.66 11.94 3.47
CA PRO A 500 -8.92 13.08 4.00
C PRO A 500 -7.41 12.84 4.10
N ALA A 501 -6.95 11.59 4.02
CA ALA A 501 -5.56 11.22 4.16
C ALA A 501 -4.86 10.97 2.81
N GLN A 502 -5.58 11.05 1.69
CA GLN A 502 -5.05 10.82 0.35
C GLN A 502 -3.81 11.67 0.05
N GLY A 503 -3.84 12.96 0.40
CA GLY A 503 -2.70 13.87 0.22
C GLY A 503 -1.47 13.44 1.03
N TRP A 504 -1.67 12.98 2.27
CA TRP A 504 -0.59 12.45 3.11
C TRP A 504 -0.03 11.15 2.56
N ALA A 505 -0.89 10.25 2.07
CA ALA A 505 -0.47 9.02 1.41
C ALA A 505 0.45 9.33 0.21
N LEU A 506 0.11 10.33 -0.61
CA LEU A 506 0.96 10.79 -1.71
C LEU A 506 2.33 11.31 -1.23
N VAL A 507 2.35 12.16 -0.20
CA VAL A 507 3.60 12.68 0.39
C VAL A 507 4.49 11.53 0.85
N PHE A 508 3.95 10.57 1.59
CA PHE A 508 4.71 9.43 2.06
C PHE A 508 5.16 8.51 0.92
N ALA A 509 4.34 8.29 -0.11
CA ALA A 509 4.75 7.52 -1.29
C ALA A 509 5.94 8.17 -2.02
N VAL A 510 5.94 9.50 -2.18
CA VAL A 510 7.06 10.25 -2.77
C VAL A 510 8.31 10.14 -1.90
N LEU A 511 8.18 10.35 -0.58
CA LEU A 511 9.30 10.21 0.36
C LEU A 511 9.87 8.79 0.38
N LEU A 512 9.03 7.77 0.22
CA LEU A 512 9.43 6.38 0.10
C LEU A 512 10.33 6.18 -1.12
N LEU A 513 9.89 6.66 -2.29
CA LEU A 513 10.67 6.57 -3.52
C LEU A 513 12.01 7.32 -3.40
N VAL A 514 11.98 8.57 -2.91
CA VAL A 514 13.18 9.39 -2.73
C VAL A 514 14.13 8.75 -1.73
N GLY A 515 13.62 8.28 -0.58
CA GLY A 515 14.40 7.60 0.44
C GLY A 515 15.09 6.34 -0.09
N LEU A 516 14.36 5.53 -0.88
CA LEU A 516 14.91 4.36 -1.55
C LEU A 516 16.01 4.75 -2.53
N MET A 517 15.78 5.74 -3.40
CA MET A 517 16.77 6.21 -4.38
C MET A 517 18.05 6.69 -3.68
N VAL A 518 17.93 7.52 -2.65
CA VAL A 518 19.06 8.02 -1.86
C VAL A 518 19.80 6.87 -1.18
N SER A 519 19.07 5.91 -0.61
CA SER A 519 19.65 4.72 0.04
C SER A 519 20.41 3.83 -0.93
N LEU A 520 19.95 3.67 -2.17
CA LEU A 520 20.60 2.80 -3.15
C LEU A 520 21.77 3.48 -3.88
N LEU A 521 21.61 4.74 -4.26
CA LEU A 521 22.60 5.47 -5.07
C LEU A 521 23.80 5.96 -4.25
N ILE A 522 23.61 6.30 -2.97
CA ILE A 522 24.69 6.82 -2.13
C ILE A 522 25.44 5.67 -1.47
N LYS A 523 26.76 5.64 -1.70
CA LYS A 523 27.67 4.67 -1.09
C LYS A 523 28.27 5.22 0.19
N ARG A 524 28.19 4.42 1.27
CA ARG A 524 28.89 4.71 2.53
C ARG A 524 30.30 4.16 2.48
N ARG A 525 31.26 5.03 2.75
CA ARG A 525 32.69 4.71 2.70
C ARG A 525 33.45 5.44 3.80
N ARG A 526 34.54 4.81 4.23
CA ARG A 526 35.42 5.29 5.29
C ARG A 526 36.87 5.13 4.85
N VAL A 527 37.68 6.10 5.25
CA VAL A 527 39.12 6.06 5.07
C VAL A 527 39.79 6.47 6.38
N TRP A 528 40.90 5.82 6.68
CA TRP A 528 41.70 6.09 7.87
C TRP A 528 43.16 6.27 7.45
N TYR A 529 43.83 7.22 8.09
CA TYR A 529 45.26 7.47 7.95
C TYR A 529 45.89 7.32 9.32
N ARG A 530 47.05 6.67 9.37
CA ARG A 530 47.97 6.69 10.50
C ARG A 530 49.31 7.20 10.02
N LEU A 531 49.76 8.30 10.61
CA LEU A 531 50.96 9.02 10.26
C LEU A 531 51.97 8.87 11.40
N ARG A 532 53.17 8.41 11.08
CA ARG A 532 54.28 8.25 12.03
C ARG A 532 55.52 8.90 11.44
N GLY A 533 56.03 9.93 12.11
CA GLY A 533 57.32 10.53 11.75
C GLY A 533 58.47 9.64 12.22
N ASP A 534 59.53 9.57 11.42
CA ASP A 534 60.77 8.87 11.78
C ASP A 534 61.80 9.78 12.47
N GLY A 535 61.53 11.09 12.53
CA GLY A 535 62.42 12.11 13.08
C GLY A 535 63.52 12.58 12.12
N LEU A 536 63.59 12.02 10.92
CA LEU A 536 64.58 12.32 9.87
C LEU A 536 63.96 13.09 8.68
N GLY A 537 62.74 13.59 8.85
CA GLY A 537 62.01 14.33 7.83
C GLY A 537 61.16 13.47 6.90
N HIS A 538 60.96 12.17 7.23
CA HIS A 538 60.02 11.31 6.53
C HIS A 538 58.86 10.90 7.44
N VAL A 539 57.69 10.71 6.82
CA VAL A 539 56.46 10.26 7.45
C VAL A 539 56.02 8.96 6.80
N SER A 540 55.96 7.89 7.60
CA SER A 540 55.27 6.66 7.23
C SER A 540 53.77 6.89 7.36
N VAL A 541 53.04 6.69 6.26
CA VAL A 541 51.59 6.85 6.18
C VAL A 541 50.97 5.50 5.83
N GLN A 542 50.19 4.97 6.77
CA GLN A 542 49.33 3.82 6.53
C GLN A 542 47.91 4.30 6.25
N VAL A 543 47.36 3.86 5.13
CA VAL A 543 45.99 4.20 4.70
C VAL A 543 45.16 2.93 4.69
N GLY A 544 43.97 2.98 5.28
CA GLY A 544 43.00 1.90 5.23
C GLY A 544 41.65 2.39 4.72
N GLY A 545 40.98 1.61 3.89
CA GLY A 545 39.71 1.95 3.27
C GLY A 545 38.66 0.86 3.47
N LEU A 546 37.41 1.27 3.71
CA LEU A 546 36.28 0.35 3.83
C LEU A 546 35.01 0.93 3.19
N ALA A 547 34.46 0.22 2.20
CA ALA A 547 33.13 0.44 1.64
C ALA A 547 32.20 -0.73 2.04
N ARG A 548 30.93 -0.45 2.38
CA ARG A 548 30.03 -1.48 2.97
C ARG A 548 29.25 -2.32 1.96
N THR A 549 29.02 -1.82 0.75
CA THR A 549 28.06 -2.41 -0.21
C THR A 549 28.57 -2.57 -1.64
N ASP A 550 29.73 -2.01 -1.98
CA ASP A 550 30.31 -2.12 -3.32
C ASP A 550 31.84 -1.98 -3.23
N GLN A 551 32.53 -3.11 -3.12
CA GLN A 551 34.01 -3.15 -3.17
C GLN A 551 34.53 -2.97 -4.60
N ALA A 552 33.74 -3.38 -5.61
CA ALA A 552 34.17 -3.43 -7.01
C ALA A 552 34.43 -2.04 -7.61
N GLY A 553 33.70 -1.01 -7.14
CA GLY A 553 33.90 0.38 -7.58
C GLY A 553 34.76 1.26 -6.66
N TYR A 554 35.14 0.80 -5.47
CA TYR A 554 35.82 1.64 -4.47
C TYR A 554 37.33 1.72 -4.69
N GLY A 555 37.96 0.74 -5.34
CA GLY A 555 39.41 0.67 -5.54
C GLY A 555 40.02 1.95 -6.14
N GLY A 556 39.51 2.42 -7.27
CA GLY A 556 40.03 3.64 -7.91
C GLY A 556 39.76 4.94 -7.13
N GLU A 557 38.70 4.98 -6.32
CA GLU A 557 38.50 6.11 -5.38
C GLU A 557 39.47 6.01 -4.19
N PHE A 558 39.71 4.80 -3.68
CA PHE A 558 40.66 4.56 -2.59
C PHE A 558 42.09 4.94 -2.98
N GLU A 559 42.54 4.60 -4.19
CA GLU A 559 43.86 5.00 -4.69
C GLU A 559 44.02 6.52 -4.70
N ARG A 560 43.01 7.26 -5.17
CA ARG A 560 43.01 8.73 -5.11
C ARG A 560 43.04 9.26 -3.67
N LEU A 561 42.32 8.61 -2.75
CA LEU A 561 42.33 8.98 -1.34
C LEU A 561 43.68 8.68 -0.68
N ALA A 562 44.33 7.58 -1.02
CA ALA A 562 45.67 7.25 -0.53
C ALA A 562 46.72 8.25 -1.05
N ALA A 563 46.58 8.66 -2.32
CA ALA A 563 47.45 9.66 -2.94
C ALA A 563 47.38 11.05 -2.28
N LEU A 564 46.32 11.38 -1.51
CA LEU A 564 46.24 12.66 -0.78
C LEU A 564 47.38 12.88 0.22
N ALA A 565 48.04 11.81 0.68
CA ALA A 565 49.20 11.91 1.55
C ALA A 565 50.49 12.28 0.80
N ALA A 566 50.58 11.96 -0.49
CA ALA A 566 51.74 12.27 -1.33
C ALA A 566 51.76 13.77 -1.71
N PRO A 567 52.93 14.37 -1.98
CA PRO A 567 53.00 15.74 -2.47
C PRO A 567 52.41 15.82 -3.88
N ASP A 568 51.77 16.95 -4.21
CA ASP A 568 51.29 17.24 -5.55
C ASP A 568 52.49 17.25 -6.52
N THR A 569 52.74 16.11 -7.15
CA THR A 569 53.53 16.08 -8.37
C THR A 569 52.59 16.56 -9.46
N GLY A 570 52.62 17.86 -9.77
CA GLY A 570 51.92 18.39 -10.94
C GLY A 570 52.23 17.54 -12.19
N PRO A 571 51.33 17.48 -13.19
CA PRO A 571 51.57 16.65 -14.36
C PRO A 571 52.91 17.05 -14.98
N ALA A 572 53.82 16.08 -15.10
CA ALA A 572 55.10 16.27 -15.78
C ALA A 572 54.85 16.87 -17.18
N PRO A 573 55.56 17.93 -17.61
CA PRO A 573 55.38 18.49 -18.94
C PRO A 573 55.68 17.41 -19.98
N GLY A 574 54.76 17.28 -20.93
CA GLY A 574 54.63 16.12 -21.80
C GLY A 574 55.91 15.71 -22.53
N GLY A 575 56.29 14.45 -22.34
CA GLY A 575 57.12 13.74 -23.29
C GLY A 575 56.31 13.48 -24.57
N ARG A 576 56.56 14.28 -25.61
CA ARG A 576 56.15 13.99 -26.98
C ARG A 576 56.60 12.57 -27.35
N ARG A 577 55.67 11.61 -27.35
CA ARG A 577 55.83 10.39 -28.16
C ARG A 577 55.33 10.71 -29.57
N GLY A 578 56.27 10.86 -30.49
CA GLY A 578 55.99 10.91 -31.92
C GLY A 578 55.34 9.62 -32.38
N GLY A 579 54.04 9.68 -32.66
CA GLY A 579 53.31 8.66 -33.40
C GLY A 579 53.29 9.03 -34.88
N ALA A 580 54.04 8.29 -35.69
CA ALA A 580 54.02 8.38 -37.14
C ALA A 580 52.59 8.19 -37.68
N ARG A 581 52.14 9.14 -38.51
CA ARG A 581 50.94 9.00 -39.34
C ARG A 581 51.22 7.95 -40.41
N ALA A 582 50.61 6.77 -40.27
CA ALA A 582 50.37 5.88 -41.40
C ALA A 582 49.15 6.41 -42.17
N GLY A 583 49.37 6.76 -43.44
CA GLY A 583 48.31 7.15 -44.37
C GLY A 583 47.45 5.95 -44.77
N GLY A 584 46.13 6.14 -44.79
CA GLY A 584 45.18 5.29 -45.50
C GLY A 584 44.58 6.08 -46.67
N PRO A 585 44.45 5.49 -47.88
CA PRO A 585 44.08 6.23 -49.07
C PRO A 585 42.57 6.43 -49.15
N GLY A 586 42.18 7.60 -49.65
CA GLY A 586 40.83 7.86 -50.11
C GLY A 586 40.52 7.20 -51.47
N ARG A 587 39.31 6.64 -51.56
CA ARG A 587 38.45 6.50 -52.74
C ARG A 587 37.02 6.41 -52.17
N GLY A 588 35.96 7.01 -52.69
CA GLY A 588 35.71 7.72 -53.92
C GLY A 588 34.18 7.74 -54.08
N ARG A 589 33.66 8.91 -54.48
CA ARG A 589 32.28 9.31 -54.82
C ARG A 589 31.34 8.24 -55.39
N GLY A 590 30.05 8.43 -55.15
CA GLY A 590 28.99 8.00 -56.07
C GLY A 590 27.56 8.24 -55.57
N ARG A 591 26.99 9.38 -55.99
CA ARG A 591 25.57 9.77 -56.11
C ARG A 591 24.57 9.50 -54.99
#